data_AF-A0A6N9Z784-F1
#
_entry.id   AF-A0A6N9Z784-F1
#
_cell.length_a   1.000
_cell.length_b   1.000
_cell.length_c   1.000
_cell.angle_alpha   90.00
_cell.angle_beta   90.00
_cell.angle_gamma   90.00
#
_symmetry.space_group_name_H-M   'P 1'
#
loop_
_entity.id
_entity.type
_entity.pdbx_description
1 polymer ?
#
loop_
_entity_poly.entity_id
_entity_poly.type
_entity_poly.pdbx_seq_one_letter_code
_entity_poly.pdbx_strand_id
1 'polypeptide(L)'
;MFWFLWIVLLVCVAWAALAAVPAGADAHMPLPYLIALVPLLWPVPLAVAVAAIVMHEWGLMCGAVAAGLVTQLYGAAYWTNYSPEDLSASIVAAFAKTASSRSGENSSAATSRDARRETLRETTDTSNETAEDVLAQQRTPSSNATLTVMTLNCRYGRANAKEIVGAVLARNVSVLALQELTPELVDDLNRNGLDALLPYRQLGDNKESDNGGFNGIWIRVEPQASQASAVAIPAADVPSITIPVDSLHDITFASAHPKSPMRGTHDWSAGIIGLGELADATKRHDHDFAVVLGDLNSSPYHPSFRKLLAAGFTDANLSVAQGPRYTFPRWTRWPRLILDHVLATPGIRFTSVESFEIADTDHLALSATLSI
;
A
#
# COMPACT_ATOMS: atom_id res chain seq x y z
N MET A 1 -11.59 3.56 -42.09
CA MET A 1 -11.60 4.49 -40.93
C MET A 1 -11.28 3.74 -39.63
N PHE A 2 -10.29 2.85 -39.64
CA PHE A 2 -9.99 1.90 -38.54
C PHE A 2 -8.63 2.16 -37.89
N TRP A 3 -7.69 2.70 -38.66
CA TRP A 3 -6.34 3.04 -38.22
C TRP A 3 -6.31 4.01 -37.04
N PHE A 4 -7.32 4.89 -36.90
CA PHE A 4 -7.38 5.83 -35.77
C PHE A 4 -7.56 5.11 -34.42
N LEU A 5 -8.31 3.99 -34.38
CA LEU A 5 -8.51 3.21 -33.16
C LEU A 5 -7.22 2.52 -32.72
N TRP A 6 -6.40 2.08 -33.68
CA TRP A 6 -5.05 1.60 -33.37
C TRP A 6 -4.16 2.70 -32.79
N ILE A 7 -4.25 3.94 -33.29
CA ILE A 7 -3.51 5.05 -32.71
C ILE A 7 -3.95 5.28 -31.26
N VAL A 8 -5.26 5.27 -30.98
CA VAL A 8 -5.77 5.40 -29.61
C VAL A 8 -5.20 4.31 -28.70
N LEU A 9 -5.19 3.05 -29.16
CA LEU A 9 -4.60 1.94 -28.39
C LEU A 9 -3.09 2.11 -28.19
N LEU A 10 -2.35 2.52 -29.22
CA LEU A 10 -0.91 2.75 -29.11
C LEU A 10 -0.58 3.85 -28.10
N VAL A 11 -1.39 4.91 -28.04
CA VAL A 11 -1.27 5.95 -27.00
C VAL A 11 -1.53 5.38 -25.62
N CYS A 12 -2.58 4.57 -25.43
CA CYS A 12 -2.84 3.91 -24.14
C CYS A 12 -1.69 2.99 -23.71
N VAL A 13 -1.14 2.20 -24.62
CA VAL A 13 0.01 1.30 -24.34
C VAL A 13 1.26 2.10 -24.03
N ALA A 14 1.57 3.14 -24.79
CA ALA A 14 2.72 4.00 -24.54
C ALA A 14 2.61 4.72 -23.19
N TRP A 15 1.41 5.17 -22.82
CA TRP A 15 1.15 5.74 -21.50
C TRP A 15 1.33 4.69 -20.40
N ALA A 16 0.73 3.51 -20.52
CA ALA A 16 0.89 2.45 -19.53
C ALA A 16 2.36 2.01 -19.37
N ALA A 17 3.15 2.04 -20.45
CA ALA A 17 4.58 1.74 -20.41
C ALA A 17 5.41 2.74 -19.57
N LEU A 18 4.89 3.94 -19.29
CA LEU A 18 5.54 4.88 -18.36
C LEU A 18 5.68 4.30 -16.95
N ALA A 19 4.78 3.40 -16.55
CA ALA A 19 4.87 2.72 -15.26
C ALA A 19 6.07 1.76 -15.18
N ALA A 20 6.70 1.40 -16.31
CA ALA A 20 7.82 0.47 -16.40
C ALA A 20 9.20 1.15 -16.52
N VAL A 21 9.29 2.49 -16.43
CA VAL A 21 10.57 3.18 -16.42
C VAL A 21 11.38 2.86 -15.14
N PRO A 22 12.71 3.04 -15.14
CA PRO A 22 13.52 2.82 -13.95
C PRO A 22 13.09 3.73 -12.78
N ALA A 23 13.23 3.25 -11.55
CA ALA A 23 12.98 4.05 -10.34
C ALA A 23 13.83 5.33 -10.32
N GLY A 24 13.22 6.46 -9.99
CA GLY A 24 13.84 7.79 -10.09
C GLY A 24 13.66 8.47 -11.44
N ALA A 25 13.40 7.73 -12.54
CA ALA A 25 13.07 8.35 -13.82
C ALA A 25 11.67 8.98 -13.79
N ASP A 26 10.77 8.42 -12.99
CA ASP A 26 9.45 8.95 -12.67
C ASP A 26 9.50 10.30 -11.92
N ALA A 27 10.68 10.76 -11.48
CA ALA A 27 10.87 12.03 -10.77
C ALA A 27 10.78 13.31 -11.65
N HIS A 28 10.30 13.22 -12.89
CA HIS A 28 10.24 14.34 -13.83
C HIS A 28 8.80 14.67 -14.20
N MET A 29 8.42 15.94 -14.15
CA MET A 29 7.11 16.37 -14.64
C MET A 29 6.94 16.03 -16.14
N PRO A 30 5.76 15.53 -16.58
CA PRO A 30 4.54 15.25 -15.81
C PRO A 30 4.40 13.77 -15.36
N LEU A 31 5.48 12.99 -15.37
CA LEU A 31 5.45 11.53 -15.20
C LEU A 31 4.73 11.02 -13.94
N PRO A 32 4.93 11.58 -12.72
CA PRO A 32 4.21 11.08 -11.54
C PRO A 32 2.69 11.06 -11.74
N TYR A 33 2.15 12.13 -12.30
CA TYR A 33 0.71 12.25 -12.55
C TYR A 33 0.22 11.32 -13.66
N LEU A 34 0.96 11.24 -14.76
CA LEU A 34 0.61 10.30 -15.84
C LEU A 34 0.61 8.87 -15.31
N ILE A 35 1.64 8.47 -14.57
CA ILE A 35 1.76 7.12 -14.00
C ILE A 35 0.63 6.84 -13.00
N ALA A 36 0.29 7.79 -12.11
CA ALA A 36 -0.82 7.66 -11.18
C ALA A 36 -2.18 7.42 -11.86
N LEU A 37 -2.36 7.92 -13.09
CA LEU A 37 -3.60 7.78 -13.87
C LEU A 37 -3.64 6.54 -14.76
N VAL A 38 -2.56 5.77 -14.90
CA VAL A 38 -2.54 4.51 -15.66
C VAL A 38 -3.68 3.55 -15.29
N PRO A 39 -4.02 3.32 -14.00
CA PRO A 39 -5.12 2.43 -13.63
C PRO A 39 -6.47 2.89 -14.15
N LEU A 40 -6.64 4.15 -14.54
CA LEU A 40 -7.88 4.73 -15.03
C LEU A 40 -7.99 4.70 -16.56
N LEU A 41 -6.98 4.20 -17.27
CA LEU A 41 -6.97 4.15 -18.73
C LEU A 41 -7.85 3.04 -19.31
N TRP A 42 -8.15 1.97 -18.55
CA TRP A 42 -8.86 0.79 -19.05
C TRP A 42 -10.22 1.04 -19.74
N PRO A 43 -11.03 2.08 -19.42
CA PRO A 43 -12.29 2.32 -20.13
C PRO A 43 -12.06 2.63 -21.61
N VAL A 44 -10.92 3.21 -21.97
CA VAL A 44 -10.60 3.57 -23.36
C VAL A 44 -10.35 2.31 -24.20
N PRO A 45 -9.42 1.40 -23.85
CA PRO A 45 -9.29 0.13 -24.55
C PRO A 45 -10.58 -0.70 -24.51
N LEU A 46 -11.37 -0.67 -23.43
CA LEU A 46 -12.66 -1.37 -23.41
C LEU A 46 -13.62 -0.83 -24.48
N ALA A 47 -13.77 0.50 -24.58
CA ALA A 47 -14.61 1.11 -25.60
C ALA A 47 -14.13 0.77 -27.02
N VAL A 48 -12.82 0.73 -27.24
CA VAL A 48 -12.23 0.29 -28.52
C VAL A 48 -12.53 -1.19 -28.79
N ALA A 49 -12.46 -2.06 -27.78
CA ALA A 49 -12.78 -3.48 -27.92
C ALA A 49 -14.26 -3.69 -28.32
N VAL A 50 -15.18 -2.96 -27.68
CA VAL A 50 -16.61 -3.00 -28.01
C VAL A 50 -16.84 -2.52 -29.45
N ALA A 51 -16.23 -1.41 -29.85
CA ALA A 51 -16.33 -0.92 -31.23
C ALA A 51 -15.76 -1.94 -32.24
N ALA A 52 -14.63 -2.57 -31.92
CA ALA A 52 -14.01 -3.61 -32.74
C ALA A 52 -14.93 -4.83 -32.93
N ILE A 53 -15.68 -5.24 -31.89
CA ILE A 53 -16.67 -6.33 -31.98
C ILE A 53 -17.78 -5.96 -32.98
N VAL A 54 -18.35 -4.75 -32.88
CA VAL A 54 -19.41 -4.28 -33.79
C VAL A 54 -18.93 -4.21 -35.24
N MET A 55 -17.66 -3.87 -35.45
CA MET A 55 -17.04 -3.82 -36.77
C MET A 55 -16.55 -5.18 -37.29
N HIS A 56 -16.65 -6.25 -36.50
CA HIS A 56 -16.07 -7.57 -36.79
C HIS A 56 -14.53 -7.56 -37.00
N GLU A 57 -13.84 -6.62 -36.36
CA GLU A 57 -12.38 -6.43 -36.45
C GLU A 57 -11.66 -7.12 -35.28
N TRP A 58 -11.53 -8.45 -35.37
CA TRP A 58 -11.01 -9.28 -34.27
C TRP A 58 -9.59 -8.93 -33.84
N GLY A 59 -8.72 -8.52 -34.78
CA GLY A 59 -7.35 -8.12 -34.45
C GLY A 59 -7.30 -6.90 -33.54
N LEU A 60 -8.14 -5.89 -33.81
CA LEU A 60 -8.27 -4.71 -32.96
C LEU A 60 -8.90 -5.05 -31.61
N MET A 61 -9.90 -5.94 -31.60
CA MET A 61 -10.53 -6.40 -30.35
C MET A 61 -9.47 -7.04 -29.43
N CYS A 62 -8.67 -7.98 -29.94
CA CYS A 62 -7.61 -8.61 -29.17
C CYS A 62 -6.55 -7.60 -28.70
N GLY A 63 -6.13 -6.68 -29.57
CA GLY A 63 -5.19 -5.61 -29.23
C GLY A 63 -5.73 -4.68 -28.13
N ALA A 64 -7.03 -4.35 -28.18
CA ALA A 64 -7.70 -3.52 -27.20
C ALA A 64 -7.83 -4.21 -25.84
N VAL A 65 -8.20 -5.49 -25.81
CA VAL A 65 -8.23 -6.30 -24.59
C VAL A 65 -6.83 -6.37 -23.97
N ALA A 66 -5.80 -6.66 -24.76
CA ALA A 66 -4.42 -6.71 -24.29
C ALA A 66 -3.96 -5.36 -23.71
N ALA A 67 -4.25 -4.25 -24.40
CA ALA A 67 -3.96 -2.91 -23.90
C ALA A 67 -4.66 -2.63 -22.57
N GLY A 68 -5.95 -2.99 -22.45
CA GLY A 68 -6.71 -2.86 -21.20
C GLY A 68 -6.07 -3.62 -20.04
N LEU A 69 -5.66 -4.88 -20.27
CA LEU A 69 -4.98 -5.69 -19.26
C LEU A 69 -3.64 -5.08 -18.82
N VAL A 70 -2.85 -4.53 -19.75
CA VAL A 70 -1.57 -3.85 -19.42
C VAL A 70 -1.79 -2.67 -18.48
N THR A 71 -2.88 -1.90 -18.63
CA THR A 71 -3.20 -0.80 -17.69
C THR A 71 -3.49 -1.28 -16.26
N GLN A 72 -3.88 -2.55 -16.10
CA GLN A 72 -4.22 -3.15 -14.80
C GLN A 72 -3.11 -4.01 -14.23
N LEU A 73 -1.95 -4.12 -14.90
CA LEU A 73 -0.88 -5.06 -14.56
C LEU A 73 -0.43 -4.94 -13.10
N TYR A 74 -0.10 -3.72 -12.65
CA TYR A 74 0.33 -3.48 -11.27
C TYR A 74 -0.85 -3.49 -10.28
N GLY A 75 -2.05 -3.16 -10.73
CA GLY A 75 -3.27 -3.21 -9.91
C GLY A 75 -3.76 -4.64 -9.64
N ALA A 76 -3.36 -5.62 -10.45
CA ALA A 76 -3.71 -7.03 -10.25
C ALA A 76 -3.17 -7.60 -8.93
N ALA A 77 -2.09 -7.03 -8.39
CA ALA A 77 -1.55 -7.44 -7.10
C ALA A 77 -2.44 -7.09 -5.91
N TYR A 78 -3.44 -6.21 -6.07
CA TYR A 78 -4.46 -6.03 -5.03
C TYR A 78 -5.44 -7.19 -4.94
N TRP A 79 -5.47 -8.09 -5.94
CA TRP A 79 -6.39 -9.22 -6.01
C TRP A 79 -5.69 -10.57 -5.94
N THR A 80 -4.35 -10.58 -5.93
CA THR A 80 -3.55 -11.80 -5.99
C THR A 80 -2.33 -11.68 -5.11
N ASN A 81 -1.90 -12.77 -4.48
CA ASN A 81 -0.64 -12.83 -3.73
C ASN A 81 0.59 -12.94 -4.64
N TYR A 82 0.44 -12.67 -5.95
CA TYR A 82 1.52 -12.74 -6.93
C TYR A 82 2.14 -11.36 -7.14
N SER A 83 3.48 -11.31 -7.17
CA SER A 83 4.18 -10.06 -7.51
C SER A 83 3.91 -9.67 -8.96
N PRO A 84 3.62 -8.39 -9.27
CA PRO A 84 3.57 -7.88 -10.64
C PRO A 84 4.87 -8.12 -11.42
N GLU A 85 6.01 -8.24 -10.72
CA GLU A 85 7.30 -8.57 -11.33
C GLU A 85 7.31 -10.01 -11.85
N ASP A 86 6.75 -10.95 -11.10
CA ASP A 86 6.59 -12.35 -11.54
C ASP A 86 5.62 -12.44 -12.72
N LEU A 87 4.55 -11.66 -12.69
CA LEU A 87 3.55 -11.62 -13.76
C LEU A 87 4.13 -10.98 -15.03
N SER A 88 4.83 -9.85 -14.92
CA SER A 88 5.50 -9.18 -16.05
C SER A 88 6.64 -10.03 -16.61
N ALA A 89 7.44 -10.67 -15.78
CA ALA A 89 8.47 -11.63 -16.20
C ALA A 89 7.85 -12.84 -16.90
N SER A 90 6.73 -13.37 -16.40
CA SER A 90 5.98 -14.46 -17.04
C SER A 90 5.40 -14.06 -18.39
N ILE A 91 4.87 -12.83 -18.50
CA ILE A 91 4.35 -12.27 -19.75
C ILE A 91 5.49 -12.06 -20.76
N VAL A 92 6.60 -11.45 -20.35
CA VAL A 92 7.80 -11.27 -21.19
C VAL A 92 8.35 -12.62 -21.64
N ALA A 93 8.43 -13.61 -20.74
CA ALA A 93 8.85 -14.96 -21.07
C ALA A 93 7.89 -15.66 -22.05
N ALA A 94 6.58 -15.44 -21.90
CA ALA A 94 5.57 -15.96 -22.83
C ALA A 94 5.69 -15.31 -24.23
N PHE A 95 5.91 -13.99 -24.31
CA PHE A 95 6.17 -13.29 -25.56
C PHE A 95 7.50 -13.71 -26.20
N ALA A 96 8.56 -13.90 -25.41
CA ALA A 96 9.84 -14.41 -25.88
C ALA A 96 9.73 -15.85 -26.40
N LYS A 97 8.95 -16.72 -25.73
CA LYS A 97 8.62 -18.07 -26.23
C LYS A 97 7.81 -18.03 -27.53
N THR A 98 6.88 -17.10 -27.67
CA THR A 98 6.06 -16.94 -28.88
C THR A 98 6.89 -16.41 -30.06
N ALA A 99 7.92 -15.59 -29.80
CA ALA A 99 8.90 -15.18 -30.80
C ALA A 99 9.86 -16.32 -31.18
N SER A 100 10.24 -17.17 -30.21
CA SER A 100 11.09 -18.35 -30.42
C SER A 100 10.36 -19.51 -31.11
N SER A 101 9.04 -19.60 -31.00
CA SER A 101 8.24 -20.68 -31.63
C SER A 101 8.01 -20.48 -33.13
N ARG A 102 8.59 -19.44 -33.75
CA ARG A 102 8.68 -19.29 -35.22
C ARG A 102 9.89 -19.99 -35.84
N SER A 103 10.75 -20.63 -35.04
CA SER A 103 11.84 -21.47 -35.52
C SER A 103 11.94 -22.76 -34.70
N GLY A 104 11.49 -23.87 -35.27
CA GLY A 104 11.77 -25.22 -34.79
C GLY A 104 10.55 -26.01 -34.37
N GLU A 105 10.16 -26.95 -35.23
CA GLU A 105 9.27 -28.07 -34.92
C GLU A 105 9.90 -29.07 -33.92
N ASN A 106 9.00 -29.79 -33.25
CA ASN A 106 9.14 -31.09 -32.57
C ASN A 106 9.89 -31.16 -31.23
N SER A 107 9.15 -31.46 -30.16
CA SER A 107 9.21 -32.82 -29.58
C SER A 107 8.13 -33.09 -28.52
N SER A 108 7.52 -34.28 -28.70
CA SER A 108 6.92 -35.21 -27.74
C SER A 108 6.29 -34.71 -26.43
N ALA A 109 4.99 -35.01 -26.33
CA ALA A 109 4.22 -35.16 -25.11
C ALA A 109 4.77 -36.27 -24.20
N ALA A 110 4.83 -35.98 -22.90
CA ALA A 110 4.80 -36.97 -21.84
C ALA A 110 3.95 -36.42 -20.70
N THR A 111 2.73 -36.94 -20.59
CA THR A 111 1.81 -36.74 -19.48
C THR A 111 2.22 -37.63 -18.30
N SER A 112 2.54 -37.04 -17.15
CA SER A 112 2.37 -37.72 -15.86
C SER A 112 1.32 -36.96 -15.05
N ARG A 113 0.24 -37.67 -14.75
CA ARG A 113 -0.76 -37.30 -13.76
C ARG A 113 -0.22 -37.75 -12.41
N ASP A 114 -0.09 -36.84 -11.46
CA ASP A 114 0.05 -37.22 -10.07
C ASP A 114 -1.11 -36.62 -9.26
N ALA A 115 -1.88 -37.53 -8.68
CA ALA A 115 -3.12 -37.26 -7.97
C ALA A 115 -2.80 -36.84 -6.53
N ARG A 116 -3.04 -35.57 -6.20
CA ARG A 116 -3.02 -35.10 -4.81
C ARG A 116 -4.41 -35.29 -4.21
N ARG A 117 -4.48 -36.24 -3.28
CA ARG A 117 -5.65 -36.57 -2.46
C ARG A 117 -5.88 -35.43 -1.45
N GLU A 118 -6.99 -34.71 -1.59
CA GLU A 118 -7.52 -33.82 -0.56
C GLU A 118 -8.06 -34.65 0.60
N THR A 119 -7.58 -34.36 1.81
CA THR A 119 -8.23 -34.78 3.05
C THR A 119 -9.03 -33.58 3.57
N LEU A 120 -10.36 -33.71 3.52
CA LEU A 120 -11.30 -32.85 4.25
C LEU A 120 -10.88 -32.79 5.72
N ARG A 121 -10.68 -31.57 6.25
CA ARG A 121 -10.64 -31.33 7.69
C ARG A 121 -12.06 -31.01 8.13
N GLU A 122 -12.59 -31.95 8.91
CA GLU A 122 -13.88 -31.93 9.58
C GLU A 122 -14.01 -30.67 10.45
N THR A 123 -15.05 -29.88 10.22
CA THR A 123 -15.47 -28.78 11.10
C THR A 123 -16.03 -29.38 12.38
N THR A 124 -15.28 -29.28 13.48
CA THR A 124 -15.80 -29.62 14.80
C THR A 124 -16.76 -28.52 15.25
N ASP A 125 -17.99 -28.96 15.48
CA ASP A 125 -19.14 -28.23 16.02
C ASP A 125 -18.82 -27.66 17.41
N THR A 126 -18.77 -26.33 17.56
CA THR A 126 -18.50 -25.61 18.82
C THR A 126 -19.78 -25.30 19.60
N SER A 127 -20.73 -26.24 19.63
CA SER A 127 -22.02 -26.05 20.30
C SER A 127 -22.01 -26.29 21.81
N ASN A 128 -20.85 -26.51 22.45
CA ASN A 128 -20.74 -26.80 23.88
C ASN A 128 -19.54 -26.15 24.61
N GLU A 129 -18.97 -25.05 24.11
CA GLU A 129 -17.93 -24.32 24.86
C GLU A 129 -18.55 -23.47 25.98
N THR A 130 -18.08 -23.66 27.22
CA THR A 130 -18.52 -22.87 28.36
C THR A 130 -17.74 -21.54 28.43
N ALA A 131 -18.28 -20.54 29.12
CA ALA A 131 -17.60 -19.25 29.31
C ALA A 131 -16.21 -19.40 29.98
N GLU A 132 -15.99 -20.45 30.78
CA GLU A 132 -14.69 -20.76 31.36
C GLU A 132 -13.68 -21.30 30.32
N ASP A 133 -14.13 -22.06 29.32
CA ASP A 133 -13.27 -22.55 28.23
C ASP A 133 -12.80 -21.42 27.33
N VAL A 134 -13.68 -20.44 27.04
CA VAL A 134 -13.35 -19.23 26.29
C VAL A 134 -12.34 -18.37 27.05
N LEU A 135 -12.50 -18.22 28.36
CA LEU A 135 -11.59 -17.47 29.22
C LEU A 135 -10.24 -18.19 29.43
N ALA A 136 -10.21 -19.52 29.37
CA ALA A 136 -8.98 -20.32 29.41
C ALA A 136 -8.18 -20.21 28.10
N GLN A 137 -8.84 -20.19 26.93
CA GLN A 137 -8.20 -19.94 25.65
C GLN A 137 -7.58 -18.54 25.57
N GLN A 138 -8.23 -17.51 26.14
CA GLN A 138 -7.68 -16.15 26.24
C GLN A 138 -6.48 -16.02 27.20
N ARG A 139 -6.33 -16.95 28.16
CA ARG A 139 -5.21 -17.01 29.10
C ARG A 139 -4.04 -17.86 28.61
N THR A 140 -4.23 -18.60 27.52
CA THR A 140 -3.14 -19.26 26.81
C THR A 140 -2.48 -18.18 25.96
N PRO A 141 -1.16 -17.92 26.04
CA PRO A 141 -0.51 -16.96 25.14
C PRO A 141 -0.78 -17.42 23.71
N SER A 142 -1.68 -16.75 23.01
CA SER A 142 -1.89 -17.02 21.60
C SER A 142 -0.58 -16.70 20.90
N SER A 143 -0.03 -17.66 20.17
CA SER A 143 1.25 -17.56 19.45
C SER A 143 1.22 -16.58 18.27
N ASN A 144 0.38 -15.54 18.30
CA ASN A 144 0.26 -14.46 17.32
C ASN A 144 -0.34 -13.24 18.03
N ALA A 145 0.48 -12.29 18.47
CA ALA A 145 -0.02 -11.02 18.99
C ALA A 145 -0.58 -10.20 17.83
N THR A 146 -1.83 -9.72 17.94
CA THR A 146 -2.45 -8.88 16.90
C THR A 146 -2.50 -7.43 17.31
N LEU A 147 -2.12 -6.53 16.41
CA LEU A 147 -2.11 -5.09 16.62
C LEU A 147 -2.91 -4.41 15.51
N THR A 148 -3.80 -3.48 15.84
CA THR A 148 -4.47 -2.63 14.85
C THR A 148 -3.74 -1.29 14.76
N VAL A 149 -3.43 -0.88 13.54
CA VAL A 149 -2.80 0.42 13.25
C VAL A 149 -3.65 1.23 12.30
N MET A 150 -3.53 2.55 12.38
CA MET A 150 -4.32 3.48 11.57
C MET A 150 -3.44 4.64 11.10
N THR A 151 -3.69 5.10 9.87
CA THR A 151 -3.08 6.31 9.34
C THR A 151 -4.04 7.22 8.59
N LEU A 152 -3.76 8.52 8.61
CA LEU A 152 -4.58 9.55 7.97
C LEU A 152 -3.76 10.83 7.71
N ASN A 153 -3.70 11.26 6.44
CA ASN A 153 -3.34 12.63 6.10
C ASN A 153 -4.44 13.59 6.58
N CYS A 154 -4.08 14.60 7.38
CA CYS A 154 -5.01 15.49 8.05
C CYS A 154 -5.31 16.80 7.30
N ARG A 155 -4.78 16.98 6.07
CA ARG A 155 -5.03 18.12 5.20
C ARG A 155 -4.82 19.46 5.90
N TYR A 156 -3.58 19.81 6.21
CA TYR A 156 -3.24 21.04 6.94
C TYR A 156 -3.96 21.15 8.29
N GLY A 157 -4.03 20.06 9.04
CA GLY A 157 -4.65 20.01 10.37
C GLY A 157 -6.18 20.10 10.39
N ARG A 158 -6.86 19.98 9.24
CA ARG A 158 -8.32 20.17 9.13
C ARG A 158 -9.14 18.95 9.52
N ALA A 159 -8.54 17.76 9.55
CA ALA A 159 -9.26 16.53 9.85
C ALA A 159 -10.04 16.62 11.17
N ASN A 160 -11.24 16.05 11.19
CA ASN A 160 -12.11 16.12 12.36
C ASN A 160 -11.54 15.29 13.53
N ALA A 161 -10.97 15.97 14.52
CA ALA A 161 -10.33 15.34 15.68
C ALA A 161 -11.25 14.38 16.45
N LYS A 162 -12.53 14.74 16.63
CA LYS A 162 -13.51 13.92 17.33
C LYS A 162 -13.76 12.59 16.62
N GLU A 163 -13.88 12.62 15.29
CA GLU A 163 -14.05 11.40 14.50
C GLU A 163 -12.79 10.54 14.47
N ILE A 164 -11.59 11.15 14.46
CA ILE A 164 -10.32 10.42 14.59
C ILE A 164 -10.30 9.65 15.92
N VAL A 165 -10.56 10.32 17.04
CA VAL A 165 -10.57 9.68 18.37
C VAL A 165 -11.67 8.61 18.45
N GLY A 166 -12.85 8.89 17.91
CA GLY A 166 -13.94 7.91 17.81
C GLY A 166 -13.54 6.66 17.00
N ALA A 167 -12.82 6.83 15.90
CA ALA A 167 -12.31 5.72 15.09
C ALA A 167 -11.24 4.91 15.82
N VAL A 168 -10.32 5.58 16.53
CA VAL A 168 -9.30 4.94 17.38
C VAL A 168 -9.96 4.03 18.41
N LEU A 169 -10.99 4.54 19.10
CA LEU A 169 -11.75 3.77 20.08
C LEU A 169 -12.51 2.60 19.43
N ALA A 170 -13.29 2.88 18.38
CA ALA A 170 -14.17 1.88 17.76
C ALA A 170 -13.43 0.72 17.08
N ARG A 171 -12.22 0.98 16.54
CA ARG A 171 -11.39 -0.03 15.86
C ARG A 171 -10.29 -0.60 16.74
N ASN A 172 -10.25 -0.22 18.03
CA ASN A 172 -9.20 -0.60 18.97
C ASN A 172 -7.79 -0.35 18.40
N VAL A 173 -7.58 0.83 17.84
CA VAL A 173 -6.28 1.22 17.25
C VAL A 173 -5.25 1.31 18.37
N SER A 174 -4.10 0.66 18.18
CA SER A 174 -2.98 0.67 19.12
C SER A 174 -1.85 1.57 18.69
N VAL A 175 -1.71 1.83 17.38
CA VAL A 175 -0.76 2.81 16.82
C VAL A 175 -1.48 3.69 15.81
N LEU A 176 -1.39 5.01 15.99
CA LEU A 176 -1.98 6.00 15.10
C LEU A 176 -0.88 6.86 14.50
N ALA A 177 -0.80 6.93 13.18
CA ALA A 177 0.14 7.79 12.46
C ALA A 177 -0.62 8.86 11.67
N LEU A 178 -0.39 10.14 11.98
CA LEU A 178 -1.05 11.26 11.32
C LEU A 178 -0.04 12.12 10.57
N GLN A 179 -0.43 12.59 9.38
CA GLN A 179 0.38 13.46 8.52
C GLN A 179 -0.32 14.81 8.33
N GLU A 180 0.43 15.84 7.93
CA GLU A 180 -0.08 17.21 7.78
C GLU A 180 -0.75 17.75 9.06
N LEU A 181 -0.15 17.49 10.21
CA LEU A 181 -0.63 17.99 11.49
C LEU A 181 -0.30 19.48 11.67
N THR A 182 -1.11 20.12 12.49
CA THR A 182 -0.79 21.42 13.09
C THR A 182 -0.83 21.31 14.62
N PRO A 183 -0.22 22.24 15.37
CA PRO A 183 -0.31 22.26 16.82
C PRO A 183 -1.77 22.30 17.31
N GLU A 184 -2.63 23.03 16.60
CA GLU A 184 -4.06 23.13 16.92
C GLU A 184 -4.76 21.77 16.82
N LEU A 185 -4.49 21.00 15.75
CA LEU A 185 -5.09 19.67 15.63
C LEU A 185 -4.59 18.73 16.74
N VAL A 186 -3.34 18.84 17.17
CA VAL A 186 -2.81 18.05 18.30
C VAL A 186 -3.57 18.39 19.59
N ASP A 187 -3.81 19.67 19.86
CA ASP A 187 -4.59 20.10 21.02
C ASP A 187 -6.04 19.63 20.92
N ASP A 188 -6.64 19.68 19.74
CA ASP A 188 -8.01 19.22 19.48
C ASP A 188 -8.14 17.71 19.72
N LEU A 189 -7.17 16.91 19.28
CA LEU A 189 -7.12 15.48 19.55
C LEU A 189 -7.06 15.19 21.06
N ASN A 190 -6.21 15.90 21.80
CA ASN A 190 -6.11 15.76 23.26
C ASN A 190 -7.42 16.18 23.96
N ARG A 191 -8.05 17.29 23.55
CA ARG A 191 -9.35 17.71 24.12
C ARG A 191 -10.48 16.71 23.87
N ASN A 192 -10.36 15.89 22.81
CA ASN A 192 -11.29 14.79 22.53
C ASN A 192 -10.91 13.47 23.22
N GLY A 193 -9.82 13.43 23.98
CA GLY A 193 -9.42 12.28 24.80
C GLY A 193 -8.48 11.30 24.12
N LEU A 194 -7.73 11.72 23.09
CA LEU A 194 -6.73 10.84 22.45
C LEU A 194 -5.67 10.36 23.45
N ASP A 195 -5.25 11.22 24.37
CA ASP A 195 -4.26 10.95 25.42
C ASP A 195 -4.70 9.84 26.38
N ALA A 196 -6.00 9.67 26.61
CA ALA A 196 -6.53 8.57 27.40
C ALA A 196 -6.48 7.21 26.65
N LEU A 197 -6.50 7.24 25.31
CA LEU A 197 -6.50 6.03 24.48
C LEU A 197 -5.09 5.63 24.02
N LEU A 198 -4.27 6.62 23.67
CA LEU A 198 -2.90 6.50 23.16
C LEU A 198 -2.01 7.53 23.89
N PRO A 199 -1.61 7.25 25.14
CA PRO A 199 -0.94 8.22 26.01
C PRO A 199 0.47 8.60 25.58
N TYR A 200 1.14 7.77 24.78
CA TYR A 200 2.51 8.01 24.35
C TYR A 200 2.54 8.49 22.90
N ARG A 201 3.40 9.46 22.59
CA ARG A 201 3.52 10.03 21.26
C ARG A 201 4.92 10.53 20.94
N GLN A 202 5.20 10.63 19.65
CA GLN A 202 6.37 11.28 19.09
C GLN A 202 5.94 12.14 17.91
N LEU A 203 6.37 13.39 17.90
CA LEU A 203 6.12 14.34 16.81
C LEU A 203 7.43 14.59 16.05
N GLY A 204 7.30 14.85 14.75
CA GLY A 204 8.39 15.45 13.98
C GLY A 204 8.52 16.94 14.28
N ASP A 205 9.66 17.53 13.94
CA ASP A 205 9.83 18.98 14.09
C ASP A 205 8.98 19.71 13.03
N ASN A 206 8.37 20.83 13.44
CA ASN A 206 7.61 21.68 12.53
C ASN A 206 8.58 22.55 11.73
N LYS A 207 8.69 22.29 10.43
CA LYS A 207 9.61 22.98 9.53
C LYS A 207 8.85 23.74 8.46
N GLU A 208 9.35 24.91 8.07
CA GLU A 208 8.76 25.69 6.97
C GLU A 208 8.74 24.94 5.64
N SER A 209 9.64 23.97 5.46
CA SER A 209 9.73 23.13 4.25
C SER A 209 8.73 21.98 4.20
N ASP A 210 7.90 21.80 5.24
CA ASP A 210 6.99 20.67 5.35
C ASP A 210 5.86 20.70 4.31
N ASN A 211 5.42 19.51 3.89
CA ASN A 211 4.33 19.34 2.93
C ASN A 211 2.98 19.43 3.65
N GLY A 212 2.60 20.64 4.11
CA GLY A 212 1.29 20.89 4.70
C GLY A 212 1.17 20.68 6.21
N GLY A 213 2.27 20.36 6.88
CA GLY A 213 2.34 20.22 8.34
C GLY A 213 3.33 19.14 8.73
N PHE A 214 3.55 18.98 10.04
CA PHE A 214 4.45 17.95 10.55
C PHE A 214 3.75 16.60 10.67
N ASN A 215 4.54 15.54 10.87
CA ASN A 215 4.03 14.18 11.10
C ASN A 215 3.99 13.89 12.60
N GLY A 216 3.11 12.96 13.00
CA GLY A 216 3.03 12.48 14.37
C GLY A 216 2.67 11.00 14.43
N ILE A 217 3.10 10.36 15.51
CA ILE A 217 2.75 8.99 15.83
C ILE A 217 2.39 8.86 17.32
N TRP A 218 1.33 8.10 17.59
CA TRP A 218 0.82 7.81 18.93
C TRP A 218 0.73 6.31 19.12
N ILE A 219 0.93 5.86 20.36
CA ILE A 219 0.86 4.45 20.74
C ILE A 219 0.22 4.27 22.11
N ARG A 220 -0.40 3.10 22.30
CA ARG A 220 -1.07 2.72 23.55
C ARG A 220 -0.12 2.34 24.68
N VAL A 221 1.01 1.72 24.34
CA VAL A 221 1.96 1.14 25.31
C VAL A 221 3.20 2.00 25.43
N GLU A 222 3.87 1.92 26.58
CA GLU A 222 5.06 2.71 26.85
C GLU A 222 6.19 2.35 25.87
N PRO A 223 6.76 3.33 25.15
CA PRO A 223 7.82 3.09 24.19
C PRO A 223 9.17 2.86 24.87
N GLN A 224 9.96 1.94 24.33
CA GLN A 224 11.36 1.77 24.75
C GLN A 224 12.25 2.89 24.18
N ALA A 225 11.92 3.34 22.97
CA ALA A 225 12.60 4.45 22.31
C ALA A 225 11.65 5.22 21.40
N SER A 226 11.95 6.50 21.19
CA SER A 226 11.27 7.33 20.20
C SER A 226 12.26 8.32 19.56
N GLN A 227 12.00 8.69 18.31
CA GLN A 227 12.85 9.63 17.56
C GLN A 227 11.98 10.59 16.77
N ALA A 228 12.33 11.88 16.75
CA ALA A 228 11.62 12.88 15.95
C ALA A 228 11.71 12.60 14.44
N SER A 229 12.81 11.98 13.99
CA SER A 229 13.00 11.58 12.60
C SER A 229 13.88 10.32 12.55
N ALA A 230 13.30 9.20 12.15
CA ALA A 230 13.98 7.90 12.07
C ALA A 230 14.82 7.73 10.79
N VAL A 231 14.51 8.52 9.76
CA VAL A 231 15.18 8.51 8.47
C VAL A 231 15.16 9.90 7.87
N ALA A 232 16.28 10.31 7.31
CA ALA A 232 16.40 11.62 6.66
C ALA A 232 15.89 11.55 5.23
N ILE A 233 14.68 12.04 5.00
CA ILE A 233 14.10 12.24 3.66
C ILE A 233 13.96 13.75 3.36
N PRO A 234 13.97 14.18 2.09
CA PRO A 234 13.79 15.60 1.71
C PRO A 234 12.31 16.05 1.83
N ALA A 235 11.70 15.83 3.00
CA ALA A 235 10.31 16.12 3.31
C ALA A 235 10.12 16.38 4.83
N ALA A 236 8.88 16.24 5.31
CA ALA A 236 8.58 16.27 6.74
C ALA A 236 9.33 15.15 7.47
N ASP A 237 9.67 15.40 8.74
CA ASP A 237 10.35 14.38 9.55
C ASP A 237 9.51 13.12 9.70
N VAL A 238 10.19 11.99 9.90
CA VAL A 238 9.57 10.67 9.99
C VAL A 238 9.60 10.20 11.46
N PRO A 239 8.71 10.70 12.33
CA PRO A 239 8.75 10.35 13.74
C PRO A 239 8.48 8.85 13.92
N SER A 240 9.21 8.25 14.85
CA SER A 240 9.10 6.83 15.14
C SER A 240 9.02 6.51 16.62
N ILE A 241 8.45 5.34 16.89
CA ILE A 241 8.34 4.75 18.21
C ILE A 241 8.73 3.27 18.10
N THR A 242 9.57 2.79 19.01
CA THR A 242 10.00 1.40 19.11
C THR A 242 9.46 0.78 20.41
N ILE A 243 8.91 -0.42 20.28
CA ILE A 243 8.45 -1.24 21.42
C ILE A 243 9.05 -2.65 21.33
N PRO A 244 9.25 -3.33 22.48
CA PRO A 244 9.60 -4.74 22.48
C PRO A 244 8.40 -5.58 22.08
N VAL A 245 8.62 -6.54 21.17
CA VAL A 245 7.67 -7.62 20.86
C VAL A 245 7.85 -8.75 21.87
N ASP A 246 9.10 -9.13 22.11
CA ASP A 246 9.50 -10.12 23.11
C ASP A 246 10.90 -9.78 23.69
N SER A 247 11.55 -10.74 24.34
CA SER A 247 12.86 -10.53 24.96
C SER A 247 14.01 -10.32 23.99
N LEU A 248 13.82 -10.63 22.71
CA LEU A 248 14.85 -10.61 21.67
C LEU A 248 14.48 -9.67 20.52
N HIS A 249 13.19 -9.46 20.26
CA HIS A 249 12.75 -8.73 19.07
C HIS A 249 12.03 -7.42 19.40
N ASP A 250 12.34 -6.39 18.61
CA ASP A 250 11.72 -5.06 18.66
C ASP A 250 10.95 -4.75 17.37
N ILE A 251 9.92 -3.91 17.49
CA ILE A 251 9.18 -3.35 16.36
C ILE A 251 9.21 -1.83 16.40
N THR A 252 9.62 -1.21 15.29
CA THR A 252 9.64 0.25 15.10
C THR A 252 8.51 0.68 14.18
N PHE A 253 7.62 1.53 14.68
CA PHE A 253 6.57 2.17 13.89
C PHE A 253 7.01 3.57 13.48
N ALA A 254 6.75 3.97 12.24
CA ALA A 254 7.14 5.26 11.69
C ALA A 254 5.98 5.93 10.93
N SER A 255 5.78 7.23 11.14
CA SER A 255 4.81 8.04 10.38
C SER A 255 5.54 8.79 9.26
N ALA A 256 5.23 8.50 8.00
CA ALA A 256 5.94 9.05 6.85
C ALA A 256 5.03 9.86 5.94
N HIS A 257 5.56 10.97 5.43
CA HIS A 257 4.91 11.80 4.40
C HIS A 257 5.97 12.39 3.46
N PRO A 258 6.38 11.67 2.41
CA PRO A 258 7.19 12.24 1.33
C PRO A 258 6.49 13.45 0.70
N LYS A 259 7.25 14.34 0.04
CA LYS A 259 6.64 15.47 -0.69
C LYS A 259 5.64 14.98 -1.72
N SER A 260 4.54 15.69 -1.93
CA SER A 260 3.72 15.50 -3.13
C SER A 260 4.50 15.91 -4.40
N PRO A 261 4.23 15.30 -5.57
CA PRO A 261 4.91 15.66 -6.81
C PRO A 261 4.83 17.15 -7.15
N MET A 262 3.73 17.83 -6.77
CA MET A 262 3.52 19.27 -7.01
C MET A 262 4.52 20.16 -6.27
N ARG A 263 5.04 19.70 -5.12
CA ARG A 263 5.98 20.45 -4.28
C ARG A 263 7.45 20.12 -4.53
N GLY A 264 7.72 19.21 -5.48
CA GLY A 264 9.07 18.84 -5.89
C GLY A 264 9.13 17.37 -6.30
N THR A 265 9.13 17.08 -7.59
CA THR A 265 9.13 15.70 -8.11
C THR A 265 10.42 14.93 -7.79
N HIS A 266 11.57 15.61 -7.77
CA HIS A 266 12.84 14.99 -7.36
C HIS A 266 12.83 14.60 -5.89
N ASP A 267 12.40 15.50 -5.00
CA ASP A 267 12.28 15.24 -3.57
C ASP A 267 11.21 14.20 -3.25
N TRP A 268 10.08 14.20 -3.98
CA TRP A 268 9.05 13.14 -3.89
C TRP A 268 9.66 11.76 -4.13
N SER A 269 10.35 11.60 -5.26
CA SER A 269 10.94 10.32 -5.66
C SER A 269 12.07 9.91 -4.71
N ALA A 270 12.97 10.84 -4.37
CA ALA A 270 14.05 10.60 -3.43
C ALA A 270 13.54 10.26 -2.03
N GLY A 271 12.48 10.93 -1.55
CA GLY A 271 11.87 10.66 -0.25
C GLY A 271 11.22 9.28 -0.18
N ILE A 272 10.47 8.88 -1.20
CA ILE A 272 9.89 7.53 -1.26
C ILE A 272 10.99 6.46 -1.23
N ILE A 273 12.04 6.61 -2.05
CA ILE A 273 13.14 5.64 -2.09
C ILE A 273 13.92 5.64 -0.76
N GLY A 274 14.13 6.82 -0.17
CA GLY A 274 14.89 7.01 1.07
C GLY A 274 14.27 6.31 2.27
N LEU A 275 12.94 6.13 2.30
CA LEU A 275 12.27 5.31 3.33
C LEU A 275 12.79 3.86 3.39
N GLY A 276 13.41 3.36 2.32
CA GLY A 276 14.06 2.05 2.28
C GLY A 276 15.18 1.88 3.31
N GLU A 277 15.77 2.97 3.81
CA GLU A 277 16.78 2.92 4.87
C GLU A 277 16.24 2.32 6.17
N LEU A 278 14.93 2.45 6.44
CA LEU A 278 14.28 1.81 7.58
C LEU A 278 14.32 0.29 7.45
N ALA A 279 14.06 -0.26 6.25
CA ALA A 279 14.18 -1.69 6.00
C ALA A 279 15.65 -2.16 5.98
N ASP A 280 16.59 -1.31 5.60
CA ASP A 280 18.00 -1.67 5.68
C ASP A 280 18.52 -1.65 7.12
N ALA A 281 17.97 -0.80 8.00
CA ALA A 281 18.30 -0.79 9.41
C ALA A 281 17.91 -2.10 10.10
N THR A 282 16.75 -2.68 9.78
CA THR A 282 16.32 -3.98 10.31
C THR A 282 17.18 -5.15 9.83
N LYS A 283 17.92 -5.00 8.73
CA LYS A 283 18.88 -6.02 8.25
C LYS A 283 20.23 -5.93 8.98
N ARG A 284 20.57 -4.76 9.52
CA ARG A 284 21.88 -4.46 10.13
C ARG A 284 21.89 -4.63 11.64
N HIS A 285 20.74 -4.44 12.29
CA HIS A 285 20.55 -4.54 13.73
C HIS A 285 19.51 -5.62 14.02
N ASP A 286 19.56 -6.22 15.22
CA ASP A 286 18.50 -7.08 15.81
C ASP A 286 17.23 -6.26 16.17
N HIS A 287 16.93 -5.20 15.41
CA HIS A 287 15.62 -4.53 15.43
C HIS A 287 14.83 -5.17 14.30
N ASP A 288 14.09 -6.22 14.62
CA ASP A 288 13.66 -7.18 13.61
C ASP A 288 12.61 -6.63 12.66
N PHE A 289 11.79 -5.70 13.15
CA PHE A 289 10.63 -5.24 12.39
C PHE A 289 10.50 -3.73 12.31
N ALA A 290 10.16 -3.24 11.12
CA ALA A 290 9.76 -1.87 10.88
C ALA A 290 8.39 -1.83 10.20
N VAL A 291 7.54 -0.92 10.67
CA VAL A 291 6.22 -0.63 10.09
C VAL A 291 6.14 0.84 9.74
N VAL A 292 5.92 1.15 8.47
CA VAL A 292 5.77 2.53 7.97
C VAL A 292 4.30 2.78 7.65
N LEU A 293 3.78 3.90 8.14
CA LEU A 293 2.40 4.32 7.94
C LEU A 293 2.35 5.73 7.37
N GLY A 294 1.51 5.96 6.36
CA GLY A 294 1.17 7.32 5.94
C GLY A 294 0.84 7.48 4.47
N ASP A 295 0.57 8.73 4.10
CA ASP A 295 0.46 9.17 2.71
C ASP A 295 1.83 9.17 2.05
N LEU A 296 2.08 8.18 1.19
CA LEU A 296 3.34 8.07 0.46
C LEU A 296 3.28 8.73 -0.93
N ASN A 297 2.18 9.43 -1.25
CA ASN A 297 1.97 10.15 -2.51
C ASN A 297 2.27 9.31 -3.76
N SER A 298 2.15 7.99 -3.65
CA SER A 298 2.59 7.04 -4.67
C SER A 298 1.84 5.72 -4.53
N SER A 299 2.07 4.81 -5.47
CA SER A 299 1.36 3.54 -5.58
C SER A 299 2.23 2.54 -6.33
N PRO A 300 1.87 1.25 -6.41
CA PRO A 300 2.63 0.22 -7.15
C PRO A 300 2.87 0.53 -8.63
N TYR A 301 2.11 1.46 -9.21
CA TYR A 301 2.35 1.93 -10.58
C TYR A 301 3.61 2.79 -10.68
N HIS A 302 4.00 3.47 -9.62
CA HIS A 302 5.19 4.30 -9.56
C HIS A 302 6.46 3.45 -9.36
N PRO A 303 7.45 3.56 -10.28
CA PRO A 303 8.74 2.92 -10.13
C PRO A 303 9.44 3.17 -8.78
N SER A 304 9.39 4.39 -8.25
CA SER A 304 10.01 4.69 -6.96
C SER A 304 9.35 3.98 -5.78
N PHE A 305 8.03 3.81 -5.81
CA PHE A 305 7.33 3.03 -4.80
C PHE A 305 7.68 1.54 -4.88
N ARG A 306 7.79 0.98 -6.09
CA ARG A 306 8.25 -0.41 -6.23
C ARG A 306 9.68 -0.60 -5.76
N LYS A 307 10.56 0.39 -5.94
CA LYS A 307 11.91 0.37 -5.36
C LYS A 307 11.88 0.36 -3.83
N LEU A 308 10.96 1.10 -3.21
CA LEU A 308 10.74 1.04 -1.76
C LEU A 308 10.27 -0.35 -1.32
N LEU A 309 9.31 -0.97 -2.01
CA LEU A 309 8.90 -2.35 -1.71
C LEU A 309 10.06 -3.34 -1.87
N ALA A 310 10.84 -3.22 -2.94
CA ALA A 310 12.02 -4.06 -3.19
C ALA A 310 13.13 -3.89 -2.14
N ALA A 311 13.13 -2.80 -1.34
CA ALA A 311 14.02 -2.66 -0.20
C ALA A 311 13.71 -3.65 0.93
N GLY A 312 12.53 -4.27 0.93
CA GLY A 312 12.12 -5.30 1.89
C GLY A 312 10.74 -5.08 2.49
N PHE A 313 10.00 -4.07 2.03
CA PHE A 313 8.66 -3.79 2.53
C PHE A 313 7.59 -4.58 1.79
N THR A 314 6.64 -5.09 2.55
CA THR A 314 5.36 -5.60 2.07
C THR A 314 4.27 -4.58 2.38
N ASP A 315 3.45 -4.23 1.39
CA ASP A 315 2.29 -3.36 1.58
C ASP A 315 1.07 -4.16 2.06
N ALA A 316 0.32 -3.61 3.01
CA ALA A 316 -0.84 -4.25 3.60
C ALA A 316 -1.96 -4.49 2.59
N ASN A 317 -2.25 -3.51 1.72
CA ASN A 317 -3.33 -3.58 0.75
C ASN A 317 -3.02 -4.59 -0.36
N LEU A 318 -1.75 -4.70 -0.76
CA LEU A 318 -1.27 -5.76 -1.66
C LEU A 318 -1.30 -7.14 -1.02
N SER A 319 -0.81 -7.28 0.21
CA SER A 319 -0.61 -8.60 0.85
C SER A 319 -1.90 -9.30 1.28
N VAL A 320 -2.96 -8.57 1.61
CA VAL A 320 -4.25 -9.19 1.93
C VAL A 320 -4.98 -9.68 0.68
N ALA A 321 -4.65 -9.15 -0.51
CA ALA A 321 -5.24 -9.52 -1.80
C ALA A 321 -6.79 -9.48 -1.86
N GLN A 322 -7.42 -8.53 -1.15
CA GLN A 322 -8.89 -8.38 -1.06
C GLN A 322 -9.44 -7.19 -1.86
N GLY A 323 -8.74 -6.83 -2.93
CA GLY A 323 -9.02 -5.69 -3.79
C GLY A 323 -8.52 -4.36 -3.22
N PRO A 324 -8.42 -3.33 -4.08
CA PRO A 324 -7.79 -2.07 -3.73
C PRO A 324 -8.57 -1.30 -2.66
N ARG A 325 -7.89 -0.90 -1.59
CA ARG A 325 -8.35 0.12 -0.65
C ARG A 325 -7.90 1.51 -1.11
N TYR A 326 -8.82 2.24 -1.74
CA TYR A 326 -8.59 3.61 -2.19
C TYR A 326 -8.65 4.59 -1.04
N THR A 327 -7.88 5.67 -1.12
CA THR A 327 -7.76 6.65 -0.04
C THR A 327 -7.88 8.11 -0.50
N PHE A 328 -7.73 8.42 -1.80
CA PHE A 328 -7.81 9.81 -2.29
C PHE A 328 -8.50 9.95 -3.66
N PRO A 329 -9.30 10.98 -3.92
CA PRO A 329 -9.85 11.91 -2.96
C PRO A 329 -11.13 11.36 -2.34
N ARG A 330 -11.34 11.72 -1.09
CA ARG A 330 -12.54 11.43 -0.30
C ARG A 330 -13.85 11.78 -0.99
N TRP A 331 -13.95 12.97 -1.59
CA TRP A 331 -15.24 13.59 -1.97
C TRP A 331 -15.92 12.97 -3.20
N THR A 332 -15.28 12.03 -3.89
CA THR A 332 -15.88 11.25 -4.98
C THR A 332 -15.75 9.77 -4.69
N ARG A 333 -16.68 8.93 -5.17
CA ARG A 333 -16.52 7.46 -5.12
C ARG A 333 -15.65 6.92 -6.26
N TRP A 334 -15.61 7.63 -7.39
CA TRP A 334 -14.78 7.28 -8.54
C TRP A 334 -14.52 8.53 -9.40
N PRO A 335 -13.29 8.73 -9.92
CA PRO A 335 -12.10 7.92 -9.68
C PRO A 335 -11.46 8.21 -8.31
N ARG A 336 -10.85 7.18 -7.71
CA ARG A 336 -9.97 7.32 -6.55
C ARG A 336 -8.61 6.64 -6.83
N LEU A 337 -7.60 7.07 -6.08
CA LEU A 337 -6.21 6.65 -6.05
C LEU A 337 -5.90 6.04 -4.68
N ILE A 338 -4.80 5.30 -4.63
CA ILE A 338 -4.25 4.66 -3.43
C ILE A 338 -2.95 5.41 -3.16
N LEU A 339 -2.97 6.31 -2.18
CA LEU A 339 -1.81 7.14 -1.84
C LEU A 339 -1.28 6.83 -0.43
N ASP A 340 -2.15 6.37 0.45
CA ASP A 340 -1.81 6.01 1.83
C ASP A 340 -1.57 4.51 1.94
N HIS A 341 -0.55 4.14 2.72
CA HIS A 341 -0.07 2.76 2.83
C HIS A 341 0.28 2.40 4.27
N VAL A 342 0.23 1.10 4.55
CA VAL A 342 0.85 0.50 5.73
C VAL A 342 1.83 -0.54 5.23
N LEU A 343 3.12 -0.30 5.42
CA LEU A 343 4.20 -1.14 4.97
C LEU A 343 4.84 -1.85 6.15
N ALA A 344 5.28 -3.09 6.00
CA ALA A 344 6.04 -3.80 7.02
C ALA A 344 7.20 -4.60 6.43
N THR A 345 8.30 -4.72 7.17
CA THR A 345 9.41 -5.63 6.85
C THR A 345 9.03 -7.10 7.08
N PRO A 346 9.83 -8.07 6.61
CA PRO A 346 9.50 -9.49 6.76
C PRO A 346 9.36 -9.90 8.23
N GLY A 347 8.43 -10.83 8.49
CA GLY A 347 8.10 -11.29 9.84
C GLY A 347 6.73 -10.82 10.32
N ILE A 348 6.27 -9.67 9.81
CA ILE A 348 4.93 -9.15 10.07
C ILE A 348 3.96 -9.60 8.97
N ARG A 349 2.78 -10.08 9.37
CA ARG A 349 1.69 -10.42 8.44
C ARG A 349 0.50 -9.49 8.61
N PHE A 350 -0.12 -9.07 7.52
CA PHE A 350 -1.37 -8.32 7.55
C PHE A 350 -2.57 -9.27 7.42
N THR A 351 -3.58 -9.08 8.26
CA THR A 351 -4.80 -9.92 8.26
C THR A 351 -6.04 -9.20 7.75
N SER A 352 -6.08 -7.87 7.88
CA SER A 352 -7.16 -7.04 7.35
C SER A 352 -6.68 -5.64 7.01
N VAL A 353 -7.28 -5.04 5.98
CA VAL A 353 -7.10 -3.64 5.60
C VAL A 353 -8.44 -3.03 5.19
N GLU A 354 -8.74 -1.86 5.73
CA GLU A 354 -9.96 -1.10 5.49
C GLU A 354 -9.63 0.37 5.29
N SER A 355 -10.30 1.03 4.34
CA SER A 355 -10.34 2.49 4.27
C SER A 355 -11.73 3.04 4.57
N PHE A 356 -11.80 4.15 5.30
CA PHE A 356 -13.06 4.73 5.76
C PHE A 356 -13.00 6.26 5.88
N GLU A 357 -14.17 6.88 5.89
CA GLU A 357 -14.29 8.34 5.94
C GLU A 357 -14.07 8.87 7.37
N ILE A 358 -13.42 10.03 7.42
CA ILE A 358 -13.33 10.97 8.55
C ILE A 358 -13.76 12.33 7.98
N ALA A 359 -14.33 13.27 8.71
CA ALA A 359 -14.69 14.57 8.14
C ALA A 359 -13.46 15.50 7.93
N ASP A 360 -13.65 16.55 7.12
CA ASP A 360 -12.77 17.73 6.93
C ASP A 360 -11.32 17.61 6.38
N THR A 361 -10.70 16.43 6.28
CA THR A 361 -9.56 16.14 5.35
C THR A 361 -9.98 15.84 3.88
N ASP A 362 -9.07 15.45 3.01
CA ASP A 362 -9.26 15.00 1.64
C ASP A 362 -8.89 13.53 1.41
N HIS A 363 -8.31 12.88 2.41
CA HIS A 363 -8.01 11.45 2.42
C HIS A 363 -9.10 10.65 3.15
N LEU A 364 -9.20 9.37 2.85
CA LEU A 364 -9.83 8.38 3.73
C LEU A 364 -8.77 7.88 4.71
N ALA A 365 -9.17 7.58 5.94
CA ALA A 365 -8.29 6.88 6.86
C ALA A 365 -8.04 5.46 6.35
N LEU A 366 -6.85 4.92 6.62
CA LEU A 366 -6.50 3.54 6.33
C LEU A 366 -6.14 2.84 7.64
N SER A 367 -6.80 1.72 7.93
CA SER A 367 -6.44 0.86 9.05
C SER A 367 -6.02 -0.52 8.58
N ALA A 368 -5.03 -1.10 9.26
CA ALA A 368 -4.58 -2.46 9.04
C ALA A 368 -4.43 -3.21 10.36
N THR A 369 -4.65 -4.52 10.34
CA THR A 369 -4.35 -5.41 11.47
C THR A 369 -3.13 -6.23 11.13
N LEU A 370 -2.14 -6.18 12.03
CA LEU A 370 -0.89 -6.92 11.93
C LEU A 370 -0.95 -8.11 12.88
N SER A 371 -0.33 -9.21 12.46
CA SER A 371 0.02 -10.37 13.28
C SER A 371 1.54 -10.47 13.27
N ILE A 372 2.11 -10.51 14.47
CA ILE A 372 3.54 -10.71 14.70
C ILE A 372 3.76 -12.17 15.06
#